data_AF-A0A7J2J7E2-F1
#
_entry.id   AF-A0A7J2J7E2-F1
#
_cell.length_a   1.000
_cell.length_b   1.000
_cell.length_c   1.000
_cell.angle_alpha   90.00
_cell.angle_beta   90.00
_cell.angle_gamma   90.00
#
_symmetry.space_group_name_H-M   'P 1'
#
loop_
_entity.id
_entity.type
_entity.pdbx_description
1 polymer ?
#
loop_
_entity_poly.entity_id
_entity_poly.type
_entity_poly.pdbx_seq_one_letter_code
_entity_poly.pdbx_strand_id
1 'polypeptide(L)'
;MASDKLLSKYQRLMEKFKNIAIFQSAVSILHWDMETKMPPKGITLRSQQMALLSQIGHKMMTDPEIGKLIDEIMEHPHYESLDQIQKRNVYLIKKEYDEQTALPEKLVVETARQRTITTDVWKKAKAAKNFSMFKPELEKLFELRKEAAEILMDVKKTPTP
;
A
#
# COMPACT_ATOMS: atom_id res chain seq x y z
N MET A 1 34.27 -3.67 -10.08
CA MET A 1 33.53 -2.97 -11.17
C MET A 1 32.11 -3.50 -11.38
N ALA A 2 31.90 -4.76 -11.78
CA ALA A 2 30.54 -5.29 -12.00
C ALA A 2 29.74 -5.52 -10.69
N SER A 3 30.38 -6.06 -9.65
CA SER A 3 29.79 -6.21 -8.31
C SER A 3 29.45 -4.85 -7.68
N ASP A 4 30.27 -3.82 -7.90
CA ASP A 4 30.01 -2.47 -7.39
C ASP A 4 28.78 -1.85 -8.04
N LYS A 5 28.56 -2.12 -9.34
CA LYS A 5 27.37 -1.69 -10.07
C LYS A 5 26.11 -2.36 -9.54
N LEU A 6 26.17 -3.66 -9.19
CA LEU A 6 25.06 -4.38 -8.56
C LEU A 6 24.69 -3.79 -7.19
N LEU A 7 25.69 -3.59 -6.33
CA LEU A 7 25.48 -3.00 -5.00
C LEU A 7 24.92 -1.57 -5.09
N SER A 8 25.38 -0.77 -6.04
CA SER A 8 24.85 0.58 -6.28
C SER A 8 23.38 0.56 -6.68
N LYS A 9 22.95 -0.38 -7.53
CA LYS A 9 21.52 -0.55 -7.89
C LYS A 9 20.69 -0.97 -6.69
N TYR A 10 21.18 -1.94 -5.91
CA TYR A 10 20.53 -2.37 -4.68
C TYR A 10 20.37 -1.20 -3.69
N GLN A 11 21.41 -0.40 -3.48
CA GLN A 11 21.34 0.79 -2.61
C GLN A 11 20.31 1.80 -3.10
N ARG A 12 20.24 2.03 -4.42
CA ARG A 12 19.23 2.93 -5.02
C ARG A 12 17.81 2.41 -4.83
N LEU A 13 17.58 1.11 -4.96
CA LEU A 13 16.30 0.46 -4.64
C LEU A 13 15.94 0.67 -3.16
N MET A 14 16.90 0.47 -2.26
CA MET A 14 16.69 0.64 -0.82
C MET A 14 16.39 2.10 -0.43
N GLU A 15 17.03 3.09 -1.05
CA GLU A 15 16.72 4.50 -0.79
C GLU A 15 15.29 4.88 -1.23
N LYS A 16 14.80 4.33 -2.36
CA LYS A 16 13.39 4.51 -2.74
C LYS A 16 12.44 3.90 -1.69
N PHE A 17 12.71 2.67 -1.24
CA PHE A 17 11.89 2.03 -0.22
C PHE A 17 11.96 2.68 1.15
N LYS A 18 13.10 3.27 1.51
CA LYS A 18 13.24 4.11 2.70
C LYS A 18 12.36 5.35 2.62
N ASN A 19 12.32 6.03 1.48
CA ASN A 19 11.42 7.18 1.29
C ASN A 19 9.95 6.77 1.39
N ILE A 20 9.57 5.62 0.81
CA ILE A 20 8.22 5.05 0.94
C ILE A 20 7.91 4.75 2.41
N ALA A 21 8.82 4.12 3.14
CA ALA A 21 8.63 3.79 4.56
C ALA A 21 8.48 5.06 5.43
N ILE A 22 9.29 6.08 5.19
CA ILE A 22 9.17 7.39 5.87
C ILE A 22 7.81 8.01 5.58
N PHE A 23 7.39 8.03 4.30
CA PHE A 23 6.07 8.53 3.92
C PHE A 23 4.93 7.77 4.64
N GLN A 24 4.97 6.43 4.62
CA GLN A 24 3.99 5.58 5.29
C GLN A 24 3.99 5.79 6.81
N SER A 25 5.14 6.09 7.42
CA SER A 25 5.21 6.43 8.84
C SER A 25 4.45 7.73 9.14
N ALA A 26 4.55 8.75 8.28
CA ALA A 26 3.80 9.99 8.42
C ALA A 26 2.28 9.77 8.26
N VAL A 27 1.89 8.93 7.27
CA VAL A 27 0.49 8.49 7.09
C VAL A 27 -0.04 7.75 8.33
N SER A 28 0.82 6.98 9.01
CA SER A 28 0.46 6.25 10.23
C SER A 28 0.12 7.18 11.39
N ILE A 29 0.80 8.33 11.50
CA ILE A 29 0.45 9.36 12.50
C ILE A 29 -0.95 9.93 12.24
N LEU A 30 -1.33 10.14 10.98
CA LEU A 30 -2.68 10.61 10.64
C LEU A 30 -3.75 9.56 10.92
N HIS A 31 -3.45 8.28 10.75
CA HIS A 31 -4.33 7.21 11.22
C HIS A 31 -4.48 7.21 12.74
N TRP A 32 -3.37 7.31 13.47
CA TRP A 32 -3.41 7.38 14.94
C TRP A 32 -4.24 8.57 15.44
N ASP A 33 -4.06 9.74 14.84
CA ASP A 33 -4.82 10.93 15.19
C ASP A 33 -6.33 10.72 14.94
N MET A 34 -6.69 10.11 13.80
CA MET A 34 -8.08 9.76 13.47
C MET A 34 -8.72 8.83 14.51
N GLU A 35 -7.92 7.95 15.11
CA GLU A 35 -8.39 7.00 16.12
C GLU A 35 -8.44 7.57 17.54
N THR A 36 -7.67 8.62 17.83
CA THR A 36 -7.41 9.01 19.23
C THR A 36 -7.69 10.47 19.57
N LYS A 37 -7.47 11.41 18.64
CA LYS A 37 -7.49 12.86 18.94
C LYS A 37 -8.40 13.66 18.02
N MET A 38 -8.62 13.21 16.78
CA MET A 38 -9.40 13.93 15.78
C MET A 38 -10.82 14.20 16.28
N PRO A 39 -11.33 15.44 16.19
CA PRO A 39 -12.72 15.74 16.55
C PRO A 39 -13.68 15.09 15.54
N PRO A 40 -14.90 14.68 15.95
CA PRO A 40 -15.85 13.97 15.07
C PRO A 40 -16.22 14.71 13.77
N LYS A 41 -16.18 16.06 13.78
CA LYS A 41 -16.48 16.89 12.60
C LYS A 41 -15.33 16.94 11.58
N GLY A 42 -14.15 16.39 11.90
CA GLY A 42 -12.98 16.38 11.03
C GLY A 42 -13.01 15.33 9.91
N ILE A 43 -13.99 14.42 9.91
CA ILE A 43 -14.01 13.24 9.04
C ILE A 43 -13.93 13.57 7.54
N THR A 44 -14.59 14.64 7.08
CA THR A 44 -14.59 15.02 5.66
C THR A 44 -13.18 15.37 5.20
N LEU A 45 -12.50 16.27 5.90
CA LEU A 45 -11.13 16.64 5.56
C LEU A 45 -10.16 15.47 5.73
N ARG A 46 -10.29 14.68 6.80
CA ARG A 46 -9.44 13.50 7.01
C ARG A 46 -9.60 12.49 5.88
N SER A 47 -10.82 12.24 5.39
CA SER A 47 -11.04 11.34 4.26
C SER A 47 -10.35 11.82 2.98
N GLN A 48 -10.32 13.12 2.72
CA GLN A 48 -9.62 13.71 1.58
C GLN A 48 -8.09 13.61 1.74
N GLN A 49 -7.56 13.88 2.94
CA GLN A 49 -6.14 13.71 3.24
C GLN A 49 -5.71 12.25 3.01
N MET A 50 -6.47 11.29 3.53
CA MET A 50 -6.17 9.87 3.38
C MET A 50 -6.21 9.42 1.92
N ALA A 51 -7.19 9.90 1.15
CA ALA A 51 -7.30 9.62 -0.28
C ALA A 51 -6.09 10.15 -1.07
N LEU A 52 -5.72 11.42 -0.86
CA LEU A 52 -4.56 12.05 -1.52
C LEU A 52 -3.24 11.36 -1.14
N LEU A 53 -3.05 11.07 0.15
CA LEU A 53 -1.84 10.39 0.62
C LEU A 53 -1.75 8.96 0.09
N SER A 54 -2.88 8.26 -0.02
CA SER A 54 -2.93 6.94 -0.66
C SER A 54 -2.53 7.03 -2.14
N GLN A 55 -2.99 8.07 -2.85
CA GLN A 55 -2.60 8.32 -4.24
C GLN A 55 -1.09 8.53 -4.37
N ILE A 56 -0.52 9.42 -3.55
CA ILE A 56 0.92 9.73 -3.57
C ILE A 56 1.74 8.49 -3.22
N GLY A 57 1.39 7.79 -2.13
CA GLY A 57 2.09 6.58 -1.70
C GLY A 57 2.04 5.47 -2.74
N HIS A 58 0.89 5.31 -3.41
CA HIS A 58 0.74 4.34 -4.50
C HIS A 58 1.61 4.71 -5.71
N LYS A 59 1.67 5.99 -6.11
CA LYS A 59 2.57 6.45 -7.17
C LYS A 59 4.05 6.22 -6.83
N MET A 60 4.45 6.44 -5.57
CA MET A 60 5.81 6.15 -5.12
C MET A 60 6.13 4.66 -5.20
N MET A 61 5.19 3.80 -4.82
CA MET A 61 5.35 2.34 -4.85
C MET A 61 5.35 1.77 -6.27
N THR A 62 4.60 2.38 -7.19
CA THR A 62 4.44 1.92 -8.58
C THR A 62 5.35 2.63 -9.57
N ASP A 63 6.32 3.41 -9.09
CA ASP A 63 7.33 4.08 -9.92
C ASP A 63 8.02 3.06 -10.87
N PRO A 64 7.98 3.26 -12.20
CA PRO A 64 8.61 2.35 -13.17
C PRO A 64 10.10 2.11 -12.92
N GLU A 65 10.79 3.06 -12.28
CA GLU A 65 12.20 2.90 -11.91
C GLU A 65 12.41 1.77 -10.88
N ILE A 66 11.44 1.53 -9.98
CA ILE A 66 11.49 0.42 -9.03
C ILE A 66 11.50 -0.92 -9.78
N GLY A 67 10.56 -1.12 -10.71
CA GLY A 67 10.49 -2.31 -11.56
C GLY A 67 11.79 -2.54 -12.33
N LYS A 68 12.29 -1.48 -12.98
CA LYS A 68 13.57 -1.52 -13.69
C LYS A 68 14.74 -1.93 -12.78
N LEU A 69 14.83 -1.36 -11.57
CA LEU A 69 15.90 -1.71 -10.63
C LEU A 69 15.80 -3.16 -10.15
N ILE A 70 14.59 -3.66 -9.90
CA ILE A 70 14.34 -5.06 -9.53
C ILE A 70 14.87 -5.99 -10.63
N ASP A 71 14.43 -5.79 -11.87
CA ASP A 71 14.82 -6.64 -13.01
C ASP A 71 16.33 -6.60 -13.21
N GLU A 72 16.91 -5.39 -13.22
CA GLU A 72 18.34 -5.17 -13.36
C GLU A 72 19.22 -5.78 -12.26
N ILE A 73 18.66 -5.98 -11.05
CA ILE A 73 19.34 -6.66 -9.94
C ILE A 73 19.19 -8.17 -10.11
N MET A 74 17.97 -8.67 -10.35
CA MET A 74 17.66 -10.09 -10.43
C MET A 74 18.33 -10.77 -11.64
N GLU A 75 18.44 -10.08 -12.77
CA GLU A 75 19.08 -10.58 -13.99
C GLU A 75 20.60 -10.34 -14.01
N HIS A 76 21.16 -9.71 -12.98
CA HIS A 76 22.57 -9.38 -12.97
C HIS A 76 23.44 -10.65 -12.92
N PRO A 77 24.52 -10.78 -13.72
CA PRO A 77 25.38 -11.98 -13.74
C PRO A 77 26.01 -12.34 -12.39
N HIS A 78 26.10 -11.36 -11.49
CA HIS A 78 26.62 -11.53 -10.13
C HIS A 78 25.54 -11.51 -9.05
N TYR A 79 24.26 -11.74 -9.38
CA TYR A 79 23.18 -11.76 -8.38
C TYR A 79 23.50 -12.67 -7.18
N GLU A 80 24.19 -13.80 -7.44
CA GLU A 80 24.58 -14.74 -6.41
C GLU A 80 25.53 -14.17 -5.34
N SER A 81 26.24 -13.08 -5.63
CA SER A 81 27.10 -12.41 -4.66
C SER A 81 26.34 -11.57 -3.62
N LEU A 82 25.03 -11.36 -3.79
CA LEU A 82 24.21 -10.73 -2.77
C LEU A 82 24.04 -11.66 -1.56
N ASP A 83 24.03 -11.08 -0.36
CA ASP A 83 23.73 -11.84 0.85
C ASP A 83 22.25 -12.24 0.92
N GLN A 84 21.92 -13.13 1.87
CA GLN A 84 20.57 -13.64 2.04
C GLN A 84 19.54 -12.54 2.35
N ILE A 85 19.92 -11.51 3.10
CA ILE A 85 19.04 -10.40 3.46
C ILE A 85 18.76 -9.54 2.23
N GLN A 86 19.79 -9.21 1.45
CA GLN A 86 19.69 -8.45 0.21
C GLN A 86 18.78 -9.17 -0.80
N LYS A 87 19.00 -10.48 -1.02
CA LYS A 87 18.14 -11.29 -1.88
C LYS A 87 16.69 -11.29 -1.38
N ARG A 88 16.48 -11.41 -0.06
CA ARG A 88 15.13 -11.40 0.53
C ARG A 88 14.44 -10.04 0.39
N ASN A 89 15.18 -8.94 0.55
CA ASN A 89 14.66 -7.59 0.35
C ASN A 89 14.17 -7.42 -1.09
N VAL A 90 14.99 -7.77 -2.08
CA VAL A 90 14.60 -7.70 -3.50
C VAL A 90 13.35 -8.53 -3.79
N TYR A 91 13.27 -9.75 -3.25
CA TYR A 91 12.09 -10.60 -3.41
C TYR A 91 10.81 -9.97 -2.83
N LEU A 92 10.89 -9.44 -1.61
CA LEU A 92 9.72 -8.83 -0.94
C LEU A 92 9.29 -7.54 -1.63
N ILE A 93 10.26 -6.74 -2.06
CA ILE A 93 10.05 -5.52 -2.83
C ILE A 93 9.38 -5.85 -4.17
N LYS A 94 9.87 -6.87 -4.88
CA LYS A 94 9.25 -7.32 -6.13
C LYS A 94 7.80 -7.76 -5.92
N LYS A 95 7.55 -8.57 -4.90
CA LYS A 95 6.20 -9.02 -4.56
C LYS A 95 5.27 -7.84 -4.32
N GLU A 96 5.68 -6.88 -3.50
CA GLU A 96 4.88 -5.69 -3.22
C GLU A 96 4.67 -4.84 -4.48
N TYR A 97 5.73 -4.65 -5.29
CA TYR A 97 5.65 -3.90 -6.54
C TYR A 97 4.67 -4.53 -7.53
N ASP A 98 4.76 -5.84 -7.76
CA ASP A 98 3.88 -6.58 -8.67
C ASP A 98 2.41 -6.49 -8.20
N GLU A 99 2.16 -6.67 -6.90
CA GLU A 99 0.81 -6.55 -6.32
C GLU A 99 0.24 -5.13 -6.45
N GLN A 100 1.06 -4.11 -6.17
CA GLN A 100 0.62 -2.72 -6.19
C GLN A 100 0.43 -2.19 -7.61
N THR A 101 1.30 -2.57 -8.55
CA THR A 101 1.17 -2.14 -9.96
C THR A 101 -0.05 -2.73 -10.67
N ALA A 102 -0.54 -3.89 -10.22
CA ALA A 102 -1.75 -4.48 -10.76
C ALA A 102 -3.03 -3.74 -10.35
N LEU A 103 -3.02 -3.05 -9.22
CA LEU A 103 -4.19 -2.35 -8.69
C LEU A 103 -4.37 -0.99 -9.37
N PRO A 104 -5.55 -0.68 -9.93
CA PRO A 104 -5.84 0.65 -10.45
C PRO A 104 -5.74 1.74 -9.36
N GLU A 105 -5.07 2.84 -9.65
CA GLU A 105 -4.93 3.98 -8.72
C GLU A 105 -6.28 4.43 -8.16
N LYS A 106 -7.31 4.49 -9.01
CA LYS A 106 -8.68 4.88 -8.62
C LYS A 106 -9.24 3.96 -7.52
N LEU A 107 -9.03 2.66 -7.65
CA LEU A 107 -9.50 1.67 -6.69
C LEU A 107 -8.78 1.84 -5.33
N VAL A 108 -7.47 2.09 -5.37
CA VAL A 108 -6.66 2.33 -4.17
C VAL A 108 -7.12 3.60 -3.44
N VAL A 109 -7.30 4.70 -4.17
CA VAL A 109 -7.75 5.98 -3.61
C VAL A 109 -9.16 5.88 -3.03
N GLU A 110 -10.08 5.26 -3.75
CA GLU A 110 -11.46 5.12 -3.31
C GLU A 110 -11.58 4.19 -2.10
N THR A 111 -10.81 3.11 -2.06
CA THR A 111 -10.71 2.22 -0.88
C THR A 111 -10.22 2.97 0.35
N ALA A 112 -9.18 3.80 0.21
CA ALA A 112 -8.67 4.59 1.33
C ALA A 112 -9.72 5.58 1.87
N ARG A 113 -10.40 6.30 0.97
CA ARG A 113 -11.48 7.22 1.31
C ARG A 113 -12.63 6.50 2.02
N GLN A 114 -13.12 5.41 1.44
CA GLN A 114 -14.24 4.64 1.97
C GLN A 114 -13.91 4.01 3.31
N ARG A 115 -12.68 3.50 3.51
CA ARG A 115 -12.22 2.96 4.79
C ARG A 115 -12.30 3.99 5.91
N THR A 116 -11.85 5.22 5.67
CA THR A 116 -11.94 6.32 6.66
C THR A 116 -13.38 6.59 7.07
N ILE A 117 -14.30 6.72 6.09
CA ILE A 117 -15.73 6.95 6.35
C ILE A 117 -16.34 5.77 7.13
N THR A 118 -16.09 4.55 6.65
CA THR A 118 -16.61 3.31 7.22
C THR A 118 -16.18 3.15 8.69
N THR A 119 -14.94 3.51 9.01
CA THR A 119 -14.40 3.42 10.38
C THR A 119 -15.09 4.41 11.33
N ASP A 120 -15.33 5.66 10.89
CA ASP A 120 -16.05 6.65 11.68
C ASP A 120 -17.51 6.25 11.92
N VAL A 121 -18.21 5.78 10.88
CA VAL A 121 -19.59 5.27 11.00
C VAL A 121 -19.65 4.06 11.91
N TRP A 122 -18.69 3.14 11.81
CA TRP A 122 -18.59 1.99 12.71
C TRP A 122 -18.51 2.40 14.18
N LYS A 123 -17.68 3.39 14.54
CA LYS A 123 -17.56 3.87 15.93
C LYS A 123 -18.90 4.35 16.47
N LYS A 124 -19.62 5.14 15.67
CA LYS A 124 -20.96 5.67 16.02
C LYS A 124 -21.99 4.56 16.14
N ALA A 125 -22.04 3.66 15.16
CA ALA A 125 -22.94 2.51 15.12
C ALA A 125 -22.72 1.56 16.30
N LYS A 126 -21.46 1.29 16.65
CA LYS A 126 -21.09 0.45 17.79
C LYS A 126 -21.55 1.06 19.11
N ALA A 127 -21.34 2.36 19.32
CA ALA A 127 -21.81 3.07 20.50
C ALA A 127 -23.35 3.04 20.60
N ALA A 128 -24.04 3.20 19.48
CA ALA A 128 -25.50 3.16 19.40
C ALA A 128 -26.09 1.74 19.35
N LYS A 129 -25.25 0.69 19.31
CA LYS A 129 -25.66 -0.72 19.07
C LYS A 129 -26.54 -0.87 17.82
N ASN A 130 -26.30 -0.08 16.78
CA ASN A 130 -27.15 -0.01 15.59
C ASN A 130 -26.37 -0.42 14.33
N PHE A 131 -26.47 -1.70 13.97
CA PHE A 131 -25.80 -2.25 12.78
C PHE A 131 -26.32 -1.64 11.47
N SER A 132 -27.60 -1.30 11.40
CA SER A 132 -28.22 -0.73 10.19
C SER A 132 -27.57 0.59 9.77
N MET A 133 -27.00 1.35 10.71
CA MET A 133 -26.20 2.55 10.40
C MET A 133 -24.88 2.23 9.70
N PHE A 134 -24.27 1.08 10.02
CA PHE A 134 -22.97 0.67 9.51
C PHE A 134 -23.05 -0.08 8.19
N LYS A 135 -24.09 -0.91 8.04
CA LYS A 135 -24.27 -1.82 6.90
C LYS A 135 -24.01 -1.18 5.53
N PRO A 136 -24.58 0.00 5.17
CA PRO A 136 -24.38 0.57 3.85
C PRO A 136 -22.92 0.95 3.55
N GLU A 137 -22.18 1.41 4.56
CA GLU A 137 -20.78 1.79 4.39
C GLU A 137 -19.85 0.58 4.36
N LEU A 138 -20.19 -0.47 5.13
CA LEU A 138 -19.52 -1.76 5.06
C LEU A 138 -19.68 -2.41 3.69
N GLU A 139 -20.88 -2.43 3.13
CA GLU A 139 -21.15 -3.01 1.80
C GLU A 139 -20.30 -2.34 0.71
N LYS A 140 -20.24 -1.00 0.70
CA LYS A 140 -19.35 -0.26 -0.22
C LYS A 140 -17.88 -0.65 -0.06
N LEU A 141 -17.40 -0.71 1.19
CA LEU A 141 -16.01 -1.11 1.45
C LEU A 141 -15.74 -2.55 1.03
N PHE A 142 -16.71 -3.45 1.24
CA PHE A 142 -16.60 -4.84 0.86
C PHE A 142 -16.47 -5.01 -0.66
N GLU A 143 -17.31 -4.34 -1.45
CA GLU A 143 -17.23 -4.42 -2.91
C GLU A 143 -15.87 -3.91 -3.45
N LEU A 144 -15.35 -2.80 -2.92
CA LEU A 144 -14.02 -2.30 -3.28
C LEU A 144 -12.91 -3.31 -2.94
N ARG A 145 -13.02 -3.99 -1.78
CA ARG A 145 -12.03 -4.98 -1.36
C ARG A 145 -12.15 -6.28 -2.16
N LYS A 146 -13.34 -6.63 -2.61
CA LYS A 146 -13.60 -7.76 -3.50
C LYS A 146 -12.99 -7.50 -4.88
N GLU A 147 -13.22 -6.33 -5.48
CA GLU A 147 -12.60 -5.93 -6.75
C GLU A 147 -11.07 -6.01 -6.67
N ALA A 148 -10.48 -5.47 -5.59
CA ALA A 148 -9.03 -5.57 -5.38
C ALA A 148 -8.55 -7.02 -5.21
N ALA A 149 -9.33 -7.87 -4.55
CA ALA A 149 -9.00 -9.28 -4.37
C ALA A 149 -9.04 -10.04 -5.71
N GLU A 150 -10.04 -9.78 -6.55
CA GLU A 150 -10.15 -10.38 -7.89
C GLU A 150 -8.91 -10.09 -8.74
N ILE A 151 -8.43 -8.84 -8.74
CA ILE A 151 -7.20 -8.45 -9.44
C ILE A 151 -5.97 -9.15 -8.86
N LEU A 152 -5.87 -9.20 -7.52
CA LEU A 152 -4.68 -9.73 -6.85
C LEU A 152 -4.59 -11.26 -6.89
N MET A 153 -5.69 -11.98 -7.13
CA MET A 153 -5.68 -13.45 -7.26
C MET A 153 -4.73 -13.88 -8.38
N ASP A 154 -4.82 -13.23 -9.54
CA ASP A 154 -4.00 -13.53 -10.71
C ASP A 154 -2.52 -13.27 -10.45
N VAL A 155 -2.21 -12.13 -9.81
CA VAL A 155 -0.83 -11.73 -9.49
C VAL A 155 -0.19 -12.66 -8.46
N LYS A 156 -0.93 -13.00 -7.40
CA LYS A 156 -0.44 -13.84 -6.30
C LYS A 156 -0.36 -15.32 -6.68
N LYS A 157 -0.97 -15.74 -7.80
CA LYS A 157 -1.07 -17.14 -8.23
C LYS A 157 -1.66 -18.04 -7.14
N THR A 158 -2.52 -17.48 -6.30
CA THR A 158 -3.18 -18.22 -5.22
C THR A 158 -4.31 -19.04 -5.81
N PRO A 159 -4.35 -20.37 -5.63
CA PRO A 159 -5.50 -21.16 -6.03
C PRO A 159 -6.72 -20.73 -5.22
N THR A 160 -7.87 -20.59 -5.89
CA THR A 160 -9.16 -20.39 -5.24
C THR A 160 -9.42 -21.56 -4.28
N PRO A 161 -9.88 -21.30 -3.04
CA PRO A 161 -10.34 -22.36 -2.14
C PRO A 161 -11.45 -23.22 -2.77
#